data_AF-A0A8S1J618-F1
#
_entry.id   AF-A0A8S1J618-F1
#
_cell.length_a   1.000
_cell.length_b   1.000
_cell.length_c   1.000
_cell.angle_alpha   90.00
_cell.angle_beta   90.00
_cell.angle_gamma   90.00
#
_symmetry.space_group_name_H-M   'P 1'
#
loop_
_entity.id
_entity.type
_entity.pdbx_description
1 polymer ?
#
loop_
_entity_poly.entity_id
_entity_poly.type
_entity_poly.pdbx_seq_one_letter_code
_entity_poly.pdbx_strand_id
1 'polypeptide(L)'
;MGVRVIWFHHIKSPTKRSHIVNWARELGLRGFSKPGYPGIVICEGSEEDVVEYVSRLRHLKWKAMQVRAETTTPLATPNDGEQPSDIWHFNDREFLELGENGLSELATLCREAGLEEMFLSALKISR
;
A
#
# COMPACT_ATOMS: atom_id res chain seq x y z
N MET A 1 -9.29 4.91 8.95
CA MET A 1 -8.49 4.11 8.01
C MET A 1 -7.35 4.96 7.50
N GLY A 2 -6.14 4.40 7.49
CA GLY A 2 -4.99 4.98 6.82
C GLY A 2 -4.76 4.31 5.46
N VAL A 3 -4.41 5.10 4.45
CA VAL A 3 -3.91 4.61 3.15
C VAL A 3 -2.59 5.32 2.86
N ARG A 4 -1.58 4.58 2.40
CA ARG A 4 -0.26 5.11 2.05
C ARG A 4 0.24 4.52 0.73
N VAL A 5 0.81 5.38 -0.11
CA VAL A 5 1.58 4.98 -1.28
C VAL A 5 3.05 5.35 -1.07
N ILE A 6 3.89 4.32 -1.05
CA ILE A 6 5.30 4.41 -0.76
C ILE A 6 6.08 4.08 -2.02
N TRP A 7 6.92 5.02 -2.42
CA TRP A 7 7.83 4.87 -3.54
C TRP A 7 9.24 4.53 -3.05
N PHE A 8 9.89 3.64 -3.79
CA PHE A 8 11.28 3.25 -3.61
C PHE A 8 12.03 3.39 -4.93
N HIS A 9 13.29 3.81 -4.85
CA HIS A 9 14.14 3.81 -6.05
C HIS A 9 14.26 2.41 -6.67
N HIS A 10 14.30 1.36 -5.85
CA HIS A 10 13.98 -0.01 -6.27
C HIS A 10 13.77 -0.92 -5.06
N ILE A 11 13.06 -2.02 -5.27
CA ILE A 11 12.94 -3.14 -4.31
C ILE A 11 13.44 -4.41 -5.00
N LYS A 12 14.73 -4.75 -4.81
CA LYS A 12 15.36 -5.94 -5.42
C LYS A 12 15.69 -7.05 -4.43
N SER A 13 16.02 -6.70 -3.19
CA SER A 13 16.46 -7.66 -2.17
C SER A 13 15.32 -8.62 -1.81
N PRO A 14 15.51 -9.94 -1.97
CA PRO A 14 14.51 -10.93 -1.56
C PRO A 14 14.14 -10.82 -0.08
N THR A 15 15.12 -10.58 0.79
CA THR A 15 14.88 -10.37 2.24
C THR A 15 13.93 -9.20 2.49
N LYS A 16 14.13 -8.06 1.82
CA LYS A 16 13.26 -6.90 1.98
C LYS A 16 11.86 -7.14 1.41
N ARG A 17 11.75 -7.86 0.29
CA ARG A 17 10.48 -8.30 -0.29
C ARG A 17 9.70 -9.16 0.69
N SER A 18 10.36 -10.13 1.34
CA SER A 18 9.75 -10.93 2.40
C SER A 18 9.30 -10.08 3.59
N HIS A 19 10.11 -9.11 4.04
CA HIS A 19 9.71 -8.21 5.12
C HIS A 19 8.47 -7.37 4.79
N ILE A 20 8.40 -6.82 3.57
CA ILE A 20 7.25 -6.05 3.08
C ILE A 20 5.97 -6.88 3.23
N VAL A 21 5.95 -8.11 2.68
CA VAL A 21 4.74 -8.95 2.72
C VAL A 21 4.43 -9.44 4.13
N ASN A 22 5.44 -9.93 4.87
CA ASN A 22 5.22 -10.54 6.17
C ASN A 22 4.75 -9.51 7.21
N TRP A 23 5.36 -8.32 7.25
CA TRP A 23 4.93 -7.28 8.20
C TRP A 23 3.58 -6.70 7.85
N ALA A 24 3.22 -6.59 6.57
CA ALA A 24 1.89 -6.16 6.19
C ALA A 24 0.83 -7.16 6.69
N ARG A 25 1.06 -8.47 6.50
CA ARG A 25 0.16 -9.52 7.00
C ARG A 25 0.09 -9.59 8.52
N GLU A 26 1.23 -9.45 9.19
CA GLU A 26 1.31 -9.41 10.67
C GLU A 26 0.44 -8.30 11.24
N LEU A 27 0.42 -7.14 10.58
CA LEU A 27 -0.36 -5.95 10.97
C LEU A 27 -1.78 -5.94 10.36
N GLY A 28 -2.22 -7.03 9.74
CA GLY A 28 -3.56 -7.11 9.12
C GLY A 28 -3.80 -6.11 7.98
N LEU A 29 -2.72 -5.60 7.38
CA LEU A 29 -2.81 -4.63 6.30
C LEU A 29 -3.19 -5.29 4.99
N ARG A 30 -3.83 -4.49 4.13
CA ARG A 30 -4.25 -4.85 2.78
C ARG A 30 -3.48 -4.02 1.78
N GLY A 31 -3.43 -4.49 0.53
CA GLY A 31 -2.78 -3.79 -0.56
C GLY A 31 -1.71 -4.61 -1.25
N PHE A 32 -0.77 -3.93 -1.89
CA PHE A 32 0.10 -4.55 -2.87
C PHE A 32 1.52 -3.99 -2.82
N SER A 33 2.49 -4.85 -3.10
CA SER A 33 3.86 -4.43 -3.38
C SER A 33 4.27 -4.83 -4.79
N LYS A 34 4.76 -3.86 -5.56
CA LYS A 34 5.37 -4.06 -6.87
C LYS A 34 6.89 -3.90 -6.74
N PRO A 35 7.67 -4.99 -6.76
CA PRO A 35 9.12 -4.93 -6.72
C PRO A 35 9.71 -4.45 -8.06
N GLY A 36 11.04 -4.33 -8.12
CA GLY A 36 11.75 -3.86 -9.31
C GLY A 36 12.03 -2.36 -9.31
N TYR A 37 12.03 -1.74 -10.49
CA TYR A 37 12.35 -0.31 -10.70
C TYR A 37 11.21 0.42 -11.44
N PRO A 38 10.60 1.46 -10.87
CA PRO A 38 10.62 1.78 -9.44
C PRO A 38 9.97 0.65 -8.62
N GLY A 39 10.26 0.65 -7.32
CA GLY A 39 9.53 -0.18 -6.35
C GLY A 39 8.38 0.62 -5.76
N ILE A 40 7.20 0.01 -5.63
CA ILE A 40 6.00 0.68 -5.12
C ILE A 40 5.34 -0.23 -4.10
N VAL A 41 4.89 0.35 -3.00
CA VAL A 41 4.03 -0.29 -2.02
C VAL A 41 2.80 0.59 -1.83
N ILE A 42 1.61 0.01 -1.96
CA ILE A 42 0.36 0.61 -1.51
C ILE A 42 -0.17 -0.23 -0.37
N CYS A 43 -0.50 0.40 0.75
CA CYS A 43 -1.09 -0.29 1.89
C CYS A 43 -2.25 0.50 2.46
N GLU A 44 -3.21 -0.23 3.01
CA GLU A 44 -4.28 0.33 3.83
C GLU A 44 -4.55 -0.55 5.05
N GLY A 45 -5.15 0.07 6.07
CA GLY A 45 -5.53 -0.59 7.31
C GLY A 45 -5.90 0.43 8.39
N SER A 46 -5.83 0.01 9.65
CA SER A 46 -5.93 0.97 10.76
C SER A 46 -4.80 2.01 10.61
N GLU A 47 -5.05 3.25 11.00
CA GLU A 47 -4.03 4.31 10.89
C GLU A 47 -2.78 3.93 11.70
N GLU A 48 -2.98 3.34 12.88
CA GLU A 48 -1.93 2.91 13.79
C GLU A 48 -1.03 1.85 13.13
N ASP A 49 -1.63 0.81 12.54
CA ASP A 49 -0.91 -0.28 11.88
C ASP A 49 -0.18 0.21 10.63
N VAL A 50 -0.79 1.13 9.86
CA VAL A 50 -0.17 1.72 8.68
C VAL A 50 1.04 2.58 9.07
N VAL A 51 0.94 3.38 10.13
CA VAL A 51 2.07 4.18 10.64
C VAL A 51 3.20 3.27 11.14
N GLU A 52 2.87 2.22 11.89
CA GLU A 52 3.84 1.23 12.36
C GLU A 52 4.53 0.52 11.19
N TYR A 53 3.78 0.09 10.18
CA TYR A 53 4.33 -0.54 8.99
C TYR A 53 5.30 0.37 8.25
N VAL A 54 4.92 1.64 8.03
CA VAL A 54 5.81 2.65 7.42
C VAL A 54 7.07 2.86 8.27
N SER A 55 6.92 2.88 9.60
CA SER A 55 8.04 2.99 10.55
C SER A 55 9.01 1.82 10.38
N ARG A 56 8.53 0.57 10.41
CA ARG A 56 9.37 -0.64 10.20
C ARG A 56 10.11 -0.60 8.86
N LEU A 57 9.43 -0.20 7.79
CA LEU A 57 10.06 -0.04 6.48
C LEU A 57 11.16 1.02 6.49
N ARG A 58 10.97 2.17 7.15
CA ARG A 58 11.98 3.23 7.25
C ARG A 58 13.27 2.79 7.96
N HIS A 59 13.20 1.82 8.87
CA HIS A 59 14.36 1.27 9.57
C HIS A 59 15.24 0.36 8.69
N LEU A 60 14.74 -0.08 7.53
CA LEU A 60 15.55 -0.81 6.56
C LEU A 60 16.44 0.15 5.75
N LYS A 61 17.63 -0.32 5.34
CA LYS A 61 18.56 0.48 4.54
C LYS A 61 18.09 0.58 3.07
N TRP A 62 17.54 1.72 2.64
CA TRP A 62 17.13 1.96 1.25
C TRP A 62 18.07 2.92 0.53
N LYS A 63 18.16 2.81 -0.81
CA LYS A 63 18.81 3.85 -1.63
C LYS A 63 17.98 5.14 -1.64
N ALA A 64 16.67 5.02 -1.76
CA ALA A 64 15.70 6.08 -1.48
C ALA A 64 14.32 5.45 -1.21
N MET A 65 13.59 6.04 -0.27
CA MET A 65 12.22 5.68 0.12
C MET A 65 11.46 6.98 0.39
N GLN A 66 10.24 7.09 -0.12
CA GLN A 66 9.38 8.26 0.08
C GLN A 66 7.93 7.80 0.21
N VAL A 67 7.23 8.24 1.27
CA VAL A 67 5.77 8.26 1.24
C VAL A 67 5.38 9.39 0.31
N ARG A 68 4.66 9.09 -0.77
CA ARG A 68 4.34 10.06 -1.82
C ARG A 68 2.87 10.39 -1.92
N ALA A 69 2.01 9.57 -1.35
CA ALA A 69 0.61 9.90 -1.15
C ALA A 69 0.11 9.28 0.16
N GLU A 70 -0.75 10.00 0.85
CA GLU A 70 -1.35 9.56 2.10
C GLU A 70 -2.74 10.14 2.30
N THR A 71 -3.62 9.31 2.86
CA THR A 71 -4.94 9.75 3.35
C THR A 71 -5.21 9.06 4.68
N THR A 72 -5.83 9.80 5.58
CA THR A 72 -6.36 9.26 6.84
C THR A 72 -7.80 9.72 6.96
N THR A 73 -8.73 8.77 6.95
CA THR A 73 -10.15 9.02 7.18
C THR A 73 -10.54 8.49 8.56
N PRO A 74 -11.44 9.17 9.30
CA PRO A 74 -12.10 8.55 10.44
C PRO A 74 -12.77 7.25 9.97
N LEU A 75 -12.59 6.14 10.68
CA LEU A 75 -13.40 4.95 10.41
C LEU A 75 -14.85 5.36 10.65
N ALA A 76 -15.70 5.27 9.62
CA ALA A 76 -17.13 5.44 9.81
C ALA A 76 -17.57 4.42 10.85
N THR A 77 -18.28 4.86 11.88
CA THR A 77 -19.04 3.93 12.73
C THR A 77 -20.02 3.23 11.79
N PRO A 78 -20.02 1.89 11.69
CA PRO A 78 -20.99 1.21 10.86
C PRO A 78 -22.38 1.65 11.30
N ASN A 79 -23.18 2.21 10.39
CA ASN A 79 -24.61 2.30 10.65
C ASN A 79 -25.17 0.87 10.71
N ASP A 80 -26.26 0.66 11.44
CA ASP A 80 -26.97 -0.63 11.51
C ASP A 80 -27.34 -1.10 10.09
N GLY A 81 -26.48 -1.89 9.45
CA GLY A 81 -26.67 -2.40 8.10
C GLY A 81 -25.44 -2.40 7.17
N GLU A 82 -24.35 -1.69 7.49
CA GLU A 82 -23.12 -1.74 6.68
C GLU A 82 -22.24 -2.94 7.07
N GLN A 83 -21.86 -3.75 6.08
CA GLN A 83 -20.98 -4.90 6.31
C GLN A 83 -19.55 -4.40 6.56
N PRO A 84 -18.80 -4.97 7.54
CA PRO A 84 -17.43 -4.56 7.85
C PRO A 84 -16.44 -4.66 6.68
N SER A 85 -16.75 -5.45 5.65
CA SER A 85 -15.93 -5.64 4.45
C SER A 85 -15.88 -4.42 3.54
N ASP A 86 -16.86 -3.52 3.62
CA ASP A 86 -16.98 -2.33 2.74
C ASP A 86 -16.18 -1.12 3.27
N ILE A 87 -15.48 -1.29 4.41
CA ILE A 87 -14.70 -0.24 5.08
C ILE A 87 -13.36 0.00 4.35
N TRP A 88 -12.84 -1.00 3.65
CA TRP A 88 -11.50 -1.00 3.03
C TRP A 88 -11.60 -0.92 1.50
N HIS A 89 -10.72 -0.17 0.85
CA HIS A 89 -10.75 -0.04 -0.62
C HIS A 89 -10.45 -1.35 -1.34
N PHE A 90 -9.63 -2.22 -0.74
CA PHE A 90 -9.25 -3.52 -1.26
C PHE A 90 -10.12 -4.67 -0.73
N ASN A 91 -11.21 -4.38 -0.01
CA ASN A 91 -12.12 -5.38 0.59
C ASN A 91 -11.33 -6.45 1.36
N ASP A 92 -11.74 -7.73 1.38
CA ASP A 92 -11.02 -8.81 2.10
C ASP A 92 -9.75 -9.35 1.41
N ARG A 93 -9.12 -8.56 0.54
CA ARG A 93 -7.87 -9.00 -0.10
C ARG A 93 -6.71 -8.94 0.89
N GLU A 94 -6.00 -10.05 1.03
CA GLU A 94 -4.72 -10.08 1.71
C GLU A 94 -3.66 -9.21 1.00
N PHE A 95 -2.63 -8.81 1.73
CA PHE A 95 -1.47 -8.16 1.14
C PHE A 95 -0.71 -9.10 0.20
N LEU A 96 -0.49 -8.67 -1.05
CA LEU A 96 0.15 -9.47 -2.10
C LEU A 96 1.34 -8.77 -2.75
N GLU A 97 2.35 -9.54 -3.10
CA GLU A 97 3.45 -9.08 -3.96
C GLU A 97 3.13 -9.39 -5.42
N LEU A 98 3.22 -8.37 -6.28
CA LEU A 98 3.06 -8.47 -7.72
C LEU A 98 4.41 -8.78 -8.40
N GLY A 99 4.37 -9.09 -9.70
CA GLY A 99 5.58 -9.23 -10.51
C GLY A 99 6.34 -7.90 -10.69
N GLU A 100 7.62 -7.96 -11.07
CA GLU A 100 8.43 -6.76 -11.35
C GLU A 100 7.90 -5.90 -12.52
N ASN A 101 7.08 -6.50 -13.39
CA ASN A 101 6.36 -5.83 -14.48
C ASN A 101 4.89 -5.53 -14.14
N GLY A 102 4.46 -5.77 -12.90
CA GLY A 102 3.07 -5.65 -12.44
C GLY A 102 2.59 -4.20 -12.24
N LEU A 103 3.21 -3.20 -12.90
CA LEU A 103 2.80 -1.81 -12.74
C LEU A 103 1.39 -1.56 -13.31
N SER A 104 1.10 -2.11 -14.48
CA SER A 104 -0.22 -1.99 -15.13
C SER A 104 -1.31 -2.73 -14.34
N GLU A 105 -0.95 -3.86 -13.73
CA GLU A 105 -1.82 -4.61 -12.83
C GLU A 105 -2.11 -3.78 -11.57
N LEU A 106 -1.07 -3.22 -10.94
CA LEU A 106 -1.21 -2.35 -9.79
C LEU A 106 -2.10 -1.13 -10.08
N ALA A 107 -1.94 -0.51 -11.25
CA ALA A 107 -2.77 0.62 -11.68
C ALA A 107 -4.25 0.21 -11.83
N THR A 108 -4.51 -0.96 -12.41
CA THR A 108 -5.87 -1.51 -12.55
C THR A 108 -6.49 -1.76 -11.18
N LEU A 109 -5.76 -2.39 -10.27
CA LEU A 109 -6.21 -2.65 -8.89
C LEU A 109 -6.52 -1.36 -8.13
N CYS A 110 -5.67 -0.33 -8.27
CA CYS A 110 -5.92 0.97 -7.64
C CYS A 110 -7.17 1.65 -8.22
N ARG A 111 -7.41 1.54 -9.53
CA ARG A 111 -8.60 2.10 -10.18
C ARG A 111 -9.88 1.40 -9.75
N GLU A 112 -9.88 0.07 -9.69
CA GLU A 112 -11.01 -0.72 -9.19
C GLU A 112 -11.34 -0.39 -7.72
N ALA A 113 -10.31 -0.05 -6.94
CA ALA A 113 -10.41 0.35 -5.54
C ALA A 113 -10.69 1.86 -5.33
N GLY A 114 -10.84 2.65 -6.40
CA GLY A 114 -11.07 4.10 -6.28
C GLY A 114 -9.84 4.92 -5.83
N LEU A 115 -8.64 4.34 -5.82
CA LEU A 115 -7.37 4.93 -5.39
C LEU A 115 -6.48 5.39 -6.56
N GLU A 116 -7.02 5.51 -7.78
CA GLU A 116 -6.26 5.84 -8.98
C GLU A 116 -5.52 7.19 -8.88
N GLU A 117 -6.20 8.25 -8.44
CA GLU A 117 -5.58 9.58 -8.32
C GLU A 117 -4.43 9.59 -7.30
N MET A 118 -4.61 8.87 -6.20
CA MET A 118 -3.57 8.71 -5.17
C MET A 118 -2.35 7.96 -5.73
N PHE A 119 -2.60 6.90 -6.50
CA PHE A 119 -1.54 6.14 -7.16
C PHE A 119 -0.77 6.97 -8.21
N LEU A 120 -1.48 7.69 -9.08
CA LEU A 120 -0.89 8.50 -10.13
C LEU A 120 -0.07 9.68 -9.57
N SER A 121 -0.60 10.38 -8.56
CA SER A 121 0.11 11.46 -7.89
C SER A 121 1.41 10.98 -7.25
N ALA A 122 1.40 9.78 -6.63
CA ALA A 122 2.60 9.17 -6.06
C ALA A 122 3.68 8.84 -7.12
N LEU A 123 3.29 8.54 -8.35
CA LEU A 123 4.25 8.26 -9.42
C LEU A 123 4.86 9.52 -10.04
N LYS A 124 4.39 10.71 -9.65
CA LYS A 124 4.71 11.98 -10.33
C LYS A 124 4.43 11.92 -11.83
N ILE A 125 3.44 11.12 -12.23
CA ILE A 125 2.91 11.16 -13.60
C ILE A 125 1.96 12.35 -13.62
N SER A 126 2.52 13.56 -13.60
CA SER A 126 1.79 14.76 -13.98
C SER A 126 1.53 14.65 -15.48
N ARG A 127 0.25 14.65 -15.87
CA ARG A 127 -0.16 14.85 -17.27
C ARG A 127 0.45 16.12 -17.85
#